data_AF-A0A7Z1AU25-F1
#
_entry.id   AF-A0A7Z1AU25-F1
#
_cell.length_a   1.000
_cell.length_b   1.000
_cell.length_c   1.000
_cell.angle_alpha   90.00
_cell.angle_beta   90.00
_cell.angle_gamma   90.00
#
_symmetry.space_group_name_H-M   'P 1'
#
loop_
_entity.id
_entity.type
_entity.pdbx_description
1 polymer ?
#
loop_
_entity_poly.entity_id
_entity_poly.type
_entity_poly.pdbx_seq_one_letter_code
_entity_poly.pdbx_strand_id
1 'polypeptide(L)' 'MRTTIDLPEDLHARALSIARDTSRTLSETVADLMRRGLGQRTGEAIITRSERTGLPLVDLGTVITTDDVRTLDDDE' A
#
# COMPACT_ATOMS: atom_id res chain seq x y z
N MET A 1 -16.33 -14.31 1.51
CA MET A 1 -17.67 -13.82 1.12
C MET A 1 -17.59 -13.28 -0.29
N ARG A 2 -18.60 -13.48 -1.15
CA ARG A 2 -18.62 -12.90 -2.51
C ARG A 2 -19.41 -11.59 -2.47
N THR A 3 -18.78 -10.51 -2.90
CA THR A 3 -19.37 -9.17 -2.92
C THR A 3 -19.28 -8.63 -4.35
N THR A 4 -20.37 -8.05 -4.84
CA THR A 4 -20.39 -7.33 -6.11
C THR A 4 -20.26 -5.85 -5.80
N ILE A 5 -19.33 -5.17 -6.48
CA ILE A 5 -19.09 -3.73 -6.34
C ILE A 5 -19.05 -3.11 -7.73
N ASP A 6 -19.51 -1.88 -7.86
CA ASP A 6 -19.29 -1.09 -9.06
C ASP A 6 -17.89 -0.46 -8.99
N LEU A 7 -17.08 -0.74 -10.00
CA LEU A 7 -15.71 -0.23 -10.09
C LEU A 7 -15.57 0.63 -11.35
N PRO A 8 -15.14 1.91 -11.23
CA PRO A 8 -14.78 2.74 -12.37
C PRO A 8 -13.83 2.02 -13.34
N GLU A 9 -13.98 2.30 -14.64
CA GLU A 9 -13.24 1.60 -15.70
C GLU A 9 -11.71 1.71 -15.56
N ASP A 10 -11.24 2.88 -15.11
CA ASP A 10 -9.84 3.20 -14.89
C ASP A 10 -9.27 2.38 -13.72
N LEU A 11 -10.04 2.24 -12.63
CA LEU A 11 -9.65 1.42 -11.50
C LEU A 11 -9.64 -0.07 -11.84
N HIS A 12 -10.62 -0.54 -12.62
CA HIS A 12 -10.64 -1.91 -13.11
C HIS A 12 -9.42 -2.21 -13.99
N ALA A 13 -9.10 -1.33 -14.94
CA ALA A 13 -7.93 -1.47 -15.81
C ALA A 13 -6.62 -1.49 -15.01
N ARG A 14 -6.50 -0.62 -14.00
CA ARG A 14 -5.31 -0.53 -13.15
C ARG A 14 -5.14 -1.78 -12.29
N ALA A 15 -6.22 -2.25 -11.65
CA ALA A 15 -6.19 -3.48 -10.85
C ALA A 15 -5.83 -4.70 -11.72
N LEU A 16 -6.35 -4.75 -12.95
CA LEU A 16 -6.04 -5.83 -13.90
C LEU A 16 -4.57 -5.81 -14.34
N SER A 17 -3.97 -4.63 -14.56
CA SER A 17 -2.54 -4.51 -14.85
C SER A 17 -1.70 -5.03 -13.68
N ILE A 18 -2.00 -4.60 -12.45
CA ILE A 18 -1.27 -5.05 -11.25
C ILE A 18 -1.38 -6.57 -11.08
N ALA A 19 -2.56 -7.13 -11.28
CA ALA A 19 -2.78 -8.57 -11.20
C ALA A 19 -1.92 -9.35 -12.21
N ARG A 20 -1.84 -8.86 -13.46
CA ARG A 20 -0.97 -9.45 -14.50
C ARG A 20 0.50 -9.36 -14.15
N ASP A 21 0.96 -8.19 -13.73
CA ASP A 21 2.37 -7.93 -13.42
C ASP A 21 2.83 -8.74 -12.19
N THR A 22 1.92 -9.02 -11.26
CA THR A 22 2.20 -9.80 -10.04
C THR A 22 1.83 -11.28 -10.15
N SER A 23 1.34 -11.74 -11.31
CA SER A 23 0.87 -13.12 -11.54
C SER A 23 -0.18 -13.60 -10.52
N ARG A 24 -1.07 -12.70 -10.11
CA ARG A 24 -2.16 -12.96 -9.15
C ARG A 24 -3.52 -12.84 -9.83
N THR A 25 -4.55 -13.38 -9.18
CA THR A 25 -5.92 -13.15 -9.67
C THR A 25 -6.37 -11.71 -9.39
N LEU A 26 -7.34 -11.22 -10.17
CA LEU A 26 -7.93 -9.89 -9.94
C LEU A 26 -8.56 -9.79 -8.54
N SER A 27 -9.27 -10.83 -8.10
CA SER A 27 -9.91 -10.85 -6.78
C SER A 27 -8.92 -10.76 -5.62
N GLU A 28 -7.81 -11.49 -5.68
CA GLU A 28 -6.74 -11.41 -4.68
C GLU A 28 -6.09 -10.03 -4.66
N THR A 29 -5.81 -9.48 -5.85
CA THR A 29 -5.21 -8.15 -6.01
C THR A 29 -6.12 -7.07 -5.43
N VAL A 30 -7.42 -7.11 -5.74
CA VAL A 30 -8.40 -6.14 -5.19
C VAL A 30 -8.50 -6.26 -3.68
N ALA A 31 -8.55 -7.48 -3.13
CA ALA A 31 -8.62 -7.69 -1.69
C ALA A 31 -7.38 -7.14 -0.96
N ASP A 32 -6.19 -7.36 -1.52
CA ASP A 32 -4.93 -6.83 -0.98
C ASP A 32 -4.88 -5.30 -1.04
N LEU A 33 -5.25 -4.70 -2.18
CA LEU A 33 -5.32 -3.25 -2.34
C LEU A 33 -6.32 -2.61 -1.38
N MET A 34 -7.49 -3.22 -1.17
CA MET A 34 -8.46 -2.75 -0.18
C MET A 34 -7.91 -2.82 1.24
N ARG A 35 -7.24 -3.92 1.61
CA ARG A 35 -6.65 -4.06 2.95
C ARG A 35 -5.57 -3.00 3.21
N ARG A 36 -4.74 -2.69 2.20
CA ARG A 36 -3.74 -1.62 2.27
C ARG A 36 -4.40 -0.25 2.42
N GLY A 37 -5.32 0.09 1.52
CA GLY A 37 -5.99 1.40 1.52
C GLY A 37 -6.80 1.67 2.78
N LEU A 38 -7.44 0.64 3.36
CA LEU A 38 -8.19 0.75 4.60
C LEU A 38 -7.30 0.71 5.86
N GLY A 39 -6.10 0.12 5.77
CA GLY A 39 -5.11 0.09 6.86
C GLY A 39 -4.22 1.34 6.93
N GLN A 40 -4.17 2.14 5.86
CA GLN A 40 -3.47 3.43 5.86
C GLN A 40 -4.16 4.40 6.83
N ARG A 41 -3.41 4.97 7.77
CA ARG A 41 -3.90 6.11 8.57
C ARG A 41 -4.22 7.25 7.61
N THR A 42 -5.45 7.76 7.67
CA THR A 42 -5.96 8.85 6.84
C THR A 42 -5.24 10.15 7.19
N GLY A 43 -4.03 10.32 6.67
CA GLY A 43 -3.27 11.56 6.72
C GLY A 43 -2.65 11.76 5.36
N GLU A 44 -2.94 12.88 4.72
CA GLU A 44 -2.18 13.32 3.56
C GLU A 44 -0.70 13.35 3.99
N ALA A 45 0.16 12.58 3.32
CA ALA A 45 1.57 12.51 3.68
C ALA A 45 2.15 13.92 3.51
N ILE A 46 2.41 14.60 4.63
CA ILE A 46 2.88 15.98 4.62
C ILE A 46 4.33 15.95 4.11
N ILE A 47 4.52 16.32 2.85
CA ILE A 47 5.86 16.45 2.26
C ILE A 47 6.44 17.80 2.70
N THR A 48 7.32 17.78 3.68
CA THR A 48 8.10 18.94 4.12
C THR A 48 9.47 18.93 3.43
N ARG A 49 10.26 20.01 3.49
CA ARG A 49 11.67 20.00 3.08
C ARG A 49 12.58 20.07 4.30
N SER A 50 13.66 19.28 4.30
CA SER A 50 14.69 19.36 5.35
C SER A 50 15.47 20.66 5.25
N GLU A 51 15.58 21.42 6.34
CA GLU A 51 16.39 22.65 6.38
C GLU A 51 17.90 22.38 6.21
N ARG A 52 18.37 21.19 6.61
CA ARG A 52 19.79 20.82 6.56
C ARG A 52 20.24 20.34 5.18
N THR A 53 19.36 19.68 4.43
CA THR A 53 19.72 19.03 3.15
C THR A 53 18.91 19.52 1.95
N GLY A 54 17.80 20.23 2.15
CA GLY A 54 16.88 20.67 1.09
C GLY A 54 16.03 19.56 0.46
N LEU A 55 16.22 18.30 0.88
CA LEU A 55 15.51 17.14 0.34
C LEU A 55 14.07 17.03 0.88
N PRO A 56 13.15 16.41 0.11
CA PRO A 56 11.81 16.08 0.59
C PRO A 56 11.86 15.17 1.83
N LEU A 57 11.06 15.50 2.83
CA LEU A 57 10.81 14.74 4.04
C LEU A 57 9.35 14.27 4.00
N VAL A 58 9.13 12.97 4.16
CA VAL A 58 7.80 12.36 4.16
C VAL A 58 7.59 11.70 5.52
N ASP A 59 6.51 12.08 6.21
CA ASP A 59 6.08 11.37 7.42
C ASP A 59 5.21 10.17 7.03
N LEU A 60 5.70 8.97 7.36
CA LEU A 60 5.03 7.70 7.06
C LEU A 60 4.14 7.22 8.22
N GLY A 61 4.04 7.99 9.30
CA GLY A 61 3.21 7.74 10.48
C GLY A 61 3.68 6.60 11.40
N THR A 62 4.32 5.56 10.88
CA THR A 62 4.76 4.39 11.65
C THR A 62 6.29 4.31 11.67
N VAL A 63 6.87 4.27 12.88
CA VAL A 63 8.30 4.05 13.07
C VAL A 63 8.56 2.54 12.94
N ILE A 64 9.35 2.16 11.94
CA ILE A 64 9.82 0.78 11.78
C ILE A 64 11.14 0.65 12.55
N THR A 65 11.18 -0.24 13.54
CA THR A 65 12.36 -0.51 14.36
C THR A 65 13.14 -1.70 13.81
N THR A 66 14.40 -1.86 14.27
CA THR A 66 15.20 -3.05 13.96
C THR A 66 14.55 -4.33 14.47
N ASP A 67 13.75 -4.26 15.54
CA ASP A 67 13.02 -5.40 16.08
C ASP A 67 11.87 -5.82 15.14
N ASP A 68 11.11 -4.83 14.62
CA ASP A 68 10.07 -5.06 13.60
C ASP A 68 10.60 -5.70 12.31
N VAL A 69 11.88 -5.50 11.99
CA VAL A 69 12.52 -6.14 10.83
C VAL A 69 12.91 -7.59 11.15
N ARG A 70 13.40 -7.85 12.36
CA ARG A 70 13.84 -9.20 12.78
C ARG A 70 12.68 -10.19 12.88
N THR A 71 11.49 -9.72 13.24
CA THR A 71 10.28 -10.55 13.35
C THR A 71 9.68 -10.95 11.99
N LEU A 72 10.15 -10.37 10.87
CA LEU A 72 9.66 -10.70 9.52
C LEU A 72 10.36 -11.91 8.89
N ASP A 73 11.50 -12.36 9.41
CA ASP A 73 12.28 -13.51 8.89
C ASP A 73 11.82 -14.88 9.46
N ASP A 74 10.80 -14.90 10.35
CA ASP A 74 10.43 -16.10 11.15
C ASP A 74 9.22 -16.90 10.61
N ASP A 75 8.91 -16.82 9.31
CA ASP A 75 7.91 -17.70 8.65
C ASP A 75 8.56 -18.44 7.45
N GLU A 76 9.24 -19.56 7.74
CA GLU A 76 9.67 -20.59 6.77
C GLU A 76 8.58 -21.67 6.59
#